data_AF-A0A1X1VV29-F1
#
_entry.id   AF-A0A1X1VV29-F1
#
_cell.length_a   1.000
_cell.length_b   1.000
_cell.length_c   1.000
_cell.angle_alpha   90.00
_cell.angle_beta   90.00
_cell.angle_gamma   90.00
#
_symmetry.space_group_name_H-M   'P 1'
#
loop_
_entity.id
_entity.type
_entity.pdbx_description
1 polymer ?
#
loop_
_entity_poly.entity_id
_entity_poly.type
_entity_poly.pdbx_seq_one_letter_code
_entity_poly.pdbx_strand_id
1 'polypeptide(L)'
;MTLTAYLPVNGVVPDLSPPPPAPAHWQLDLTGPTFTLPGRDRYHLFQGAVEQAVHIGRWDNTTSFAAQSPHFMWPADHTWCVATEIDDDSTIIGGTAALISELCASAAIEVLPIAPDAPFDDILNP
;
A
#
# COMPACT_ATOMS: atom_id res chain seq x y z
N MET A 1 -7.65 -8.06 -8.86
CA MET A 1 -7.28 -9.07 -9.87
C MET A 1 -6.82 -8.33 -11.11
N THR A 2 -5.52 -8.09 -11.27
CA THR A 2 -4.98 -7.32 -12.40
C THR A 2 -4.82 -8.23 -13.61
N LEU A 3 -5.63 -8.02 -14.64
CA LEU A 3 -5.52 -8.75 -15.90
C LEU A 3 -4.49 -8.01 -16.78
N THR A 4 -3.24 -8.48 -16.79
CA THR A 4 -2.25 -7.99 -17.75
C THR A 4 -2.50 -8.69 -19.08
N ALA A 5 -3.12 -8.01 -20.05
CA ALA A 5 -3.30 -8.53 -21.39
C ALA A 5 -1.99 -8.37 -22.18
N TYR A 6 -1.28 -9.48 -22.39
CA TYR A 6 -0.15 -9.51 -23.33
C TYR A 6 -0.73 -9.64 -24.76
N LEU A 7 -0.47 -8.66 -25.62
CA LEU A 7 -0.75 -8.75 -27.06
C LEU A 7 0.50 -9.30 -27.76
N PRO A 8 0.58 -10.61 -28.06
CA PRO A 8 1.76 -11.15 -28.74
C PRO A 8 1.83 -10.65 -30.17
N VAL A 9 3.01 -10.16 -30.57
CA VAL A 9 3.32 -9.61 -31.92
C VAL A 9 2.98 -10.58 -33.06
N ASN A 10 2.90 -11.90 -32.78
CA ASN A 10 2.60 -12.96 -33.74
C ASN A 10 1.42 -13.88 -33.36
N GLY A 11 0.57 -13.48 -32.40
CA GLY A 11 -0.56 -14.33 -31.96
C GLY A 11 -0.19 -15.53 -31.07
N VAL A 12 1.10 -15.76 -30.81
CA VAL A 12 1.57 -16.82 -29.89
C VAL A 12 1.61 -16.27 -28.47
N VAL A 13 0.65 -16.66 -27.65
CA VAL A 13 0.69 -16.41 -26.21
C VAL A 13 1.85 -17.24 -25.64
N PRO A 14 2.87 -16.63 -25.01
CA PRO A 14 3.92 -17.40 -24.34
C PRO A 14 3.28 -18.29 -23.27
N ASP A 15 3.85 -19.46 -23.01
CA ASP A 15 3.49 -20.23 -21.82
C ASP A 15 3.92 -19.44 -20.58
N LEU A 16 3.02 -18.59 -20.09
CA LEU A 16 3.15 -17.83 -18.85
C LEU A 16 2.68 -18.71 -17.70
N SER A 17 3.32 -19.86 -17.52
CA SER A 17 3.16 -20.63 -16.29
C SER A 17 3.58 -19.71 -15.12
N PRO A 18 2.67 -19.40 -14.18
CA PRO A 18 3.02 -18.56 -13.05
C PRO A 18 4.13 -19.25 -12.23
N PRO A 19 5.03 -18.49 -11.60
CA PRO A 19 6.04 -19.09 -10.75
C PRO A 19 5.38 -19.94 -9.67
N PRO A 20 6.09 -20.96 -9.14
CA PRO A 20 5.65 -21.64 -7.93
C PRO A 20 5.44 -20.61 -6.81
N PRO A 21 4.50 -20.86 -5.88
CA PRO A 21 4.29 -19.98 -4.74
C PRO A 21 5.60 -19.81 -3.96
N ALA A 22 5.80 -18.63 -3.38
CA ALA A 22 6.94 -18.37 -2.53
C ALA A 22 7.00 -19.43 -1.40
N PRO A 23 8.21 -19.87 -0.98
CA PRO A 23 8.41 -20.70 0.20
C PRO A 23 7.55 -20.23 1.38
N ALA A 24 6.98 -21.17 2.15
CA ALA A 24 6.04 -20.85 3.23
C ALA A 24 6.58 -19.85 4.25
N HIS A 25 7.89 -19.89 4.53
CA HIS A 25 8.55 -18.96 5.46
C HIS A 25 8.77 -17.55 4.90
N TRP A 26 8.41 -17.30 3.63
CA TRP A 26 8.34 -15.95 3.02
C TRP A 26 6.91 -15.42 2.94
N GLN A 27 5.91 -16.23 3.31
CA GLN A 27 4.52 -15.81 3.28
C GLN A 27 4.17 -15.11 4.59
N LEU A 28 3.36 -14.05 4.48
CA LEU A 28 2.80 -13.37 5.64
C LEU A 28 1.85 -14.32 6.38
N ASP A 29 1.92 -14.30 7.71
CA ASP A 29 0.96 -15.02 8.55
C ASP A 29 -0.38 -14.27 8.55
N LEU A 30 -1.34 -14.79 7.79
CA LEU A 30 -2.69 -14.22 7.67
C LEU A 30 -3.67 -14.70 8.75
N THR A 31 -3.22 -15.49 9.74
CA THR A 31 -4.05 -15.99 10.84
C THR A 31 -4.19 -14.98 12.00
N GLY A 32 -3.46 -13.86 11.92
CA GLY A 32 -3.50 -12.78 12.88
C GLY A 32 -4.81 -11.98 12.89
N PRO A 33 -4.88 -10.92 13.72
CA PRO A 33 -6.07 -10.10 13.86
C PRO A 33 -6.45 -9.39 12.55
N THR A 34 -7.76 -9.18 12.38
CA THR A 34 -8.32 -8.46 11.23
C THR A 34 -9.32 -7.41 11.68
N PHE A 35 -9.52 -6.37 10.87
CA PHE A 35 -10.57 -5.37 11.05
C PHE A 35 -11.30 -5.08 9.73
N THR A 36 -12.43 -4.40 9.80
CA THR A 36 -13.25 -4.02 8.63
C THR A 36 -13.38 -2.50 8.55
N LEU A 37 -13.57 -1.99 7.34
CA LEU A 37 -13.91 -0.58 7.08
C LEU A 37 -15.17 -0.52 6.21
N PRO A 38 -15.90 0.61 6.18
CA PRO A 38 -17.00 0.78 5.24
C PRO A 38 -16.57 0.46 3.80
N GLY A 39 -17.30 -0.43 3.12
CA GLY A 39 -16.98 -0.87 1.76
C GLY A 39 -15.86 -1.91 1.64
N ARG A 40 -15.18 -2.29 2.72
CA ARG A 40 -14.08 -3.28 2.71
C ARG A 40 -14.20 -4.31 3.84
N ASP A 41 -14.37 -5.56 3.43
CA ASP A 41 -14.75 -6.65 4.32
C ASP A 41 -13.63 -7.15 5.23
N ARG A 42 -12.34 -6.90 4.91
CA ARG A 42 -11.22 -7.41 5.71
C ARG A 42 -9.88 -6.73 5.43
N TYR A 43 -9.25 -6.25 6.50
CA TYR A 43 -7.83 -5.89 6.56
C TYR A 43 -7.10 -6.81 7.53
N HIS A 44 -5.87 -7.19 7.20
CA HIS A 44 -4.97 -7.92 8.11
C HIS A 44 -4.10 -6.93 8.87
N LEU A 45 -4.00 -7.11 10.19
CA LEU A 45 -3.17 -6.30 11.06
C LEU A 45 -1.87 -7.02 11.36
N PHE A 46 -0.75 -6.34 11.06
CA PHE A 46 0.59 -6.79 11.34
C PHE A 46 1.28 -5.84 12.32
N GLN A 47 2.21 -6.36 13.12
CA GLN A 47 3.07 -5.57 13.98
C GLN A 47 4.52 -5.99 13.75
N GLY A 48 5.41 -5.01 13.62
CA GLY A 48 6.82 -5.26 13.36
C GLY A 48 7.62 -3.97 13.22
N ALA A 49 8.91 -4.11 12.95
CA ALA A 49 9.77 -2.98 12.66
C ALA A 49 9.40 -2.38 11.28
N VAL A 50 9.49 -1.05 11.14
CA VAL A 50 9.06 -0.34 9.92
C VAL A 50 9.87 -0.81 8.70
N GLU A 51 11.13 -1.17 8.89
CA GLU A 51 12.01 -1.69 7.85
C GLU A 51 11.54 -3.03 7.29
N GLN A 52 10.72 -3.78 8.04
CA GLN A 52 10.13 -5.02 7.54
C GLN A 52 8.95 -4.76 6.59
N ALA A 53 8.37 -3.56 6.58
CA ALA A 53 7.24 -3.24 5.70
C ALA A 53 7.64 -3.33 4.21
N VAL A 54 8.92 -3.13 3.86
CA VAL A 54 9.41 -3.25 2.48
C VAL A 54 9.38 -4.68 1.96
N HIS A 55 9.18 -5.67 2.84
CA HIS A 55 9.03 -7.09 2.49
C HIS A 55 7.56 -7.50 2.30
N ILE A 56 6.62 -6.57 2.43
CA ILE A 56 5.21 -6.79 2.10
C ILE A 56 5.06 -6.61 0.58
N GLY A 57 4.44 -7.60 -0.06
CA GLY A 57 4.27 -7.59 -1.51
C GLY A 57 4.09 -8.99 -2.10
N ARG A 58 4.33 -9.09 -3.40
CA ARG A 58 4.14 -10.31 -4.18
C ARG A 58 5.40 -10.63 -4.97
N TRP A 59 5.81 -11.89 -4.96
CA TRP A 59 6.77 -12.41 -5.93
C TRP A 59 6.06 -12.67 -7.26
N ASP A 60 6.49 -11.97 -8.31
CA ASP A 60 5.96 -12.17 -9.67
C ASP A 60 6.67 -13.30 -10.39
N ASN A 61 7.93 -13.57 -10.01
CA ASN A 61 8.74 -14.71 -10.42
C ASN A 61 9.90 -14.92 -9.42
N THR A 62 10.80 -15.87 -9.70
CA THR A 62 11.95 -16.20 -8.82
C THR A 62 12.98 -15.07 -8.68
N THR A 63 12.88 -14.02 -9.48
CA THR A 63 13.84 -12.90 -9.53
C THR A 63 13.20 -11.52 -9.37
N SER A 64 11.86 -11.44 -9.31
CA SER A 64 11.11 -10.19 -9.30
C SER A 64 10.11 -10.16 -8.15
N PHE A 65 10.23 -9.12 -7.32
CA PHE A 65 9.35 -8.84 -6.21
C PHE A 65 8.67 -7.48 -6.41
N ALA A 66 7.34 -7.50 -6.46
CA ALA A 66 6.50 -6.32 -6.46
C ALA A 66 6.14 -5.96 -5.01
N ALA A 67 6.88 -5.01 -4.44
CA ALA A 67 6.57 -4.47 -3.12
C ALA A 67 5.19 -3.80 -3.11
N GLN A 68 4.45 -3.96 -2.02
CA GLN A 68 3.17 -3.30 -1.79
C GLN A 68 3.19 -2.62 -0.43
N SER A 69 2.85 -1.33 -0.40
CA SER A 69 2.69 -0.60 0.85
C SER A 69 1.49 -1.15 1.64
N PRO A 70 1.57 -1.16 2.99
CA PRO A 70 0.37 -1.35 3.81
C PRO A 70 -0.63 -0.22 3.53
N HIS A 71 -1.93 -0.54 3.41
CA HIS A 71 -2.98 0.48 3.27
C HIS A 71 -2.95 1.51 4.41
N PHE A 72 -2.61 1.06 5.62
CA PHE A 72 -2.47 1.90 6.80
C PHE A 72 -1.20 1.55 7.56
N MET A 73 -0.53 2.56 8.10
CA MET A 73 0.64 2.39 8.98
C MET A 73 0.61 3.42 10.09
N TRP A 74 0.90 2.99 11.32
CA TRP A 74 1.01 3.87 12.48
C TRP A 74 2.03 3.32 13.50
N PRO A 75 2.67 4.19 14.30
CA PRO A 75 3.59 3.78 15.36
C PRO A 75 2.81 3.25 16.56
N ALA A 76 3.48 2.52 17.46
CA ALA A 76 2.83 1.94 18.64
C ALA A 76 2.20 2.97 19.61
N ASP A 77 2.63 4.24 19.55
CA ASP A 77 2.06 5.34 20.34
C ASP A 77 0.90 6.08 19.65
N HIS A 78 0.53 5.65 18.44
CA HIS A 78 -0.56 6.20 17.62
C HIS A 78 -0.45 7.72 17.37
N THR A 79 0.77 8.26 17.36
CA THR A 79 1.01 9.71 17.20
C THR A 79 0.80 10.23 15.77
N TRP A 80 0.83 9.34 14.78
CA TRP A 80 0.53 9.64 13.38
C TRP A 80 -0.04 8.40 12.68
N CYS A 81 -0.67 8.60 11.53
CA CYS A 81 -1.16 7.53 10.67
C CYS A 81 -0.89 7.90 9.21
N VAL A 82 -0.37 6.94 8.44
CA VAL A 82 -0.27 7.02 6.99
C VAL A 82 -1.37 6.16 6.40
N ALA A 83 -2.13 6.70 5.45
CA ALA A 83 -3.10 5.98 4.65
C ALA A 83 -2.70 6.10 3.17
N THR A 84 -2.62 4.95 2.49
CA THR A 84 -2.39 4.83 1.05
C THR A 84 -3.53 4.03 0.47
N GLU A 85 -4.01 4.46 -0.69
CA GLU A 85 -5.11 3.79 -1.36
C GLU A 85 -4.81 3.53 -2.82
N ILE A 86 -5.38 2.46 -3.38
CA ILE A 86 -5.16 2.10 -4.79
C ILE A 86 -5.83 3.10 -5.74
N ASP A 87 -6.90 3.72 -5.26
CA ASP A 87 -7.72 4.65 -6.04
C ASP A 87 -7.26 6.11 -5.88
N ASP A 88 -6.46 6.42 -4.85
CA ASP A 88 -5.97 7.78 -4.58
C ASP A 88 -4.62 8.03 -5.29
N ASP A 89 -4.42 9.23 -5.83
CA ASP A 89 -3.12 9.67 -6.36
C ASP A 89 -2.14 10.12 -5.26
N SER A 90 -2.62 10.18 -4.03
CA SER A 90 -1.97 10.83 -2.91
C SER A 90 -1.85 9.88 -1.72
N THR A 91 -0.83 10.09 -0.90
CA THR A 91 -0.71 9.46 0.42
C THR A 91 -1.18 10.45 1.48
N ILE A 92 -2.15 10.04 2.29
CA ILE A 92 -2.70 10.88 3.36
C ILE A 92 -1.94 10.59 4.65
N ILE A 93 -1.43 11.65 5.29
CA ILE A 93 -0.77 11.57 6.59
C ILE A 93 -1.59 12.36 7.60
N GLY A 94 -2.10 11.67 8.61
CA GLY A 94 -2.76 12.25 9.77
C GLY A 94 -1.81 12.34 10.97
N GLY A 95 -1.84 13.45 11.69
CA GLY A 95 -1.05 13.63 12.90
C GLY A 95 -1.20 15.01 13.50
N THR A 96 -0.26 15.38 14.37
CA THR A 96 -0.29 16.68 15.04
C THR A 96 0.00 17.83 14.06
N ALA A 97 -0.50 19.04 14.35
CA ALA A 97 -0.19 20.22 13.54
C ALA A 97 1.32 20.50 13.43
N ALA A 98 2.10 20.15 14.46
CA ALA A 98 3.56 20.25 14.42
C ALA A 98 4.18 19.30 13.39
N LEU A 99 3.75 18.03 13.37
CA LEU A 99 4.18 17.06 12.36
C LEU A 99 3.83 17.53 10.95
N ILE A 100 2.59 17.96 10.73
CA ILE A 100 2.14 18.43 9.41
C ILE A 100 2.95 19.65 8.97
N SER A 101 3.22 20.59 9.87
CA SER A 101 4.07 21.75 9.56
C SER A 101 5.50 21.36 9.18
N GLU A 102 6.06 20.34 9.84
CA GLU A 102 7.40 19.82 9.51
C GLU A 102 7.42 19.15 8.13
N LEU A 103 6.40 18.34 7.82
CA LEU A 103 6.26 17.69 6.52
C LEU A 103 6.09 18.72 5.39
N CYS A 104 5.22 19.72 5.57
CA CYS A 104 5.04 20.81 4.61
C CYS A 104 6.30 21.66 4.38
N ALA A 105 7.22 21.70 5.34
CA ALA A 105 8.50 22.40 5.20
C ALA A 105 9.59 21.55 4.51
N SER A 106 9.33 20.25 4.30
CA SER A 106 10.29 19.33 3.67
C SER A 106 10.47 19.66 2.20
N ALA A 107 11.73 19.75 1.76
CA ALA A 107 12.07 19.85 0.33
C ALA A 107 12.18 18.47 -0.35
N ALA A 108 12.09 17.37 0.40
CA ALA A 108 12.27 16.01 -0.12
C ALA A 108 10.99 15.42 -0.69
N ILE A 109 9.82 15.94 -0.28
CA ILE A 109 8.50 15.45 -0.65
C ILE A 109 7.57 16.63 -0.88
N GLU A 110 6.62 16.47 -1.80
CA GLU A 110 5.50 17.41 -1.95
C GLU A 110 4.44 17.10 -0.90
N VAL A 111 3.99 18.13 -0.17
CA VAL A 111 3.00 17.99 0.88
C VAL A 111 2.06 19.19 0.84
N LEU A 112 0.76 18.90 0.77
CA LEU A 112 -0.30 19.90 0.83
C LEU A 112 -1.11 19.69 2.12
N PRO A 113 -1.25 20.71 2.98
CA PRO A 113 -2.06 20.58 4.17
C PRO A 113 -3.54 20.55 3.79
N ILE A 114 -4.27 19.59 4.36
CA ILE A 114 -5.73 19.48 4.24
C ILE A 114 -6.38 19.76 5.60
N ALA A 115 -7.56 20.38 5.58
CA ALA A 115 -8.34 20.55 6.80
C ALA A 115 -8.85 19.17 7.27
N PRO A 116 -8.93 18.89 8.59
CA PRO A 116 -9.40 17.60 9.10
C PRO A 116 -10.84 17.23 8.69
N ASP A 117 -11.65 18.23 8.33
CA ASP A 117 -13.04 18.13 7.89
C ASP A 117 -13.20 18.39 6.39
N ALA A 118 -12.10 18.41 5.63
CA ALA A 118 -12.16 18.52 4.17
C ALA A 118 -12.99 17.36 3.60
N PRO A 119 -13.90 17.63 2.64
CA PRO A 119 -14.64 16.57 1.98
C PRO A 119 -13.69 15.67 1.19
N PHE A 120 -14.02 14.38 1.13
CA PHE A 120 -13.36 13.45 0.23
C PHE A 120 -13.98 13.61 -1.17
N ASP A 121 -13.45 14.56 -1.93
CA ASP A 121 -13.73 14.74 -3.36
C ASP A 121 -12.42 14.55 -4.11
N ASP A 122 -12.21 13.37 -4.71
CA ASP A 122 -11.11 13.15 -5.66
C ASP A 122 -11.51 13.73 -7.02
N ILE A 123 -11.19 15.00 -7.23
CA ILE A 123 -11.41 15.71 -8.51
C ILE A 123 -10.19 15.57 -9.44
N LEU A 124 -9.10 14.93 -8.96
CA LEU A 124 -7.84 14.80 -9.69
C LEU A 124 -7.82 13.51 -10.54
N ASN A 125 -8.49 12.44 -10.11
CA ASN A 125 -8.67 11.20 -10.86
C ASN A 125 -10.15 10.94 -11.25
N PRO A 126 -10.65 11.50 -12.36
CA PRO A 126 -12.02 11.27 -12.86
C PRO A 126 -12.23 9.90 -13.52
#